data_AF-A0A0M3QCX3-F1
#
_entry.id   AF-A0A0M3QCX3-F1
#
_cell.length_a   1.000
_cell.length_b   1.000
_cell.length_c   1.000
_cell.angle_alpha   90.00
_cell.angle_beta   90.00
_cell.angle_gamma   90.00
#
_symmetry.space_group_name_H-M   'P 1'
#
loop_
_entity.id
_entity.type
_entity.pdbx_description
1 polymer ?
#
loop_
_entity_poly.entity_id
_entity_poly.type
_entity_poly.pdbx_seq_one_letter_code
_entity_poly.pdbx_strand_id
1 'polypeptide(L)'
;MGSAQGTGRKGLLRGRLLNQHFLEGWKRFDPEGRKNRGLLSLMRRHRWKLSEEQRKRLAVYLKANPVLEALYTAKQDMALLLTQKSLNAKKASQLIPDLLRLIDQFAASPLKSLADTLTSWLEPVARMWRFSRNNGITEGFHTKMEMISRRAFGFRNFHNYRLRVLALCGWNGVINRV
;
A
#
# COMPACT_ATOMS: atom_id res chain seq x y z
N MET A 1 -3.13 -26.48 -15.00
CA MET A 1 -1.93 -26.73 -14.19
C MET A 1 -0.89 -25.68 -14.58
N GLY A 2 -0.31 -24.83 -13.76
CA GLY A 2 -0.44 -24.53 -12.34
C GLY A 2 0.20 -23.16 -12.06
N SER A 3 -0.29 -22.52 -11.00
CA SER A 3 0.36 -21.50 -10.16
C SER A 3 0.89 -20.19 -10.77
N ALA A 4 0.00 -19.21 -10.96
CA ALA A 4 0.32 -17.80 -10.74
C ALA A 4 0.07 -17.42 -9.27
N GLN A 5 0.95 -17.85 -8.36
CA GLN A 5 0.99 -17.36 -6.97
C GLN A 5 2.30 -16.63 -6.73
N GLY A 6 2.26 -15.30 -6.74
CA GLY A 6 3.44 -14.46 -6.48
C GLY A 6 3.22 -12.95 -6.42
N THR A 7 1.98 -12.46 -6.41
CA THR A 7 1.64 -11.02 -6.48
C THR A 7 1.21 -10.44 -5.13
N GLY A 8 1.73 -10.95 -4.02
CA GLY A 8 1.12 -10.79 -2.71
C GLY A 8 1.64 -9.70 -1.77
N ARG A 9 2.69 -8.91 -2.07
CA ARG A 9 3.23 -7.92 -1.08
C ARG A 9 3.60 -6.52 -1.58
N LYS A 10 3.66 -6.27 -2.89
CA LYS A 10 4.17 -4.99 -3.44
C LYS A 10 3.16 -3.83 -3.48
N GLY A 11 1.86 -4.14 -3.49
CA GLY A 11 0.78 -3.14 -3.40
C GLY A 11 0.32 -2.85 -1.98
N LEU A 12 0.91 -3.54 -0.98
CA LEU A 12 0.35 -3.69 0.35
C LEU A 12 0.67 -2.56 1.33
N LEU A 13 1.65 -1.70 1.05
CA LEU A 13 1.88 -0.51 1.87
C LEU A 13 1.03 0.67 1.39
N ARG A 14 0.95 0.89 0.07
CA ARG A 14 0.20 2.01 -0.54
C ARG A 14 -1.31 1.82 -0.50
N GLY A 15 -1.78 0.63 -0.90
CA GLY A 15 -3.19 0.29 -0.79
C GLY A 15 -3.64 0.22 0.67
N ARG A 16 -2.75 -0.14 1.60
CA ARG A 16 -3.04 -0.14 3.03
C ARG A 16 -3.13 1.26 3.59
N LEU A 17 -2.20 2.17 3.25
CA LEU A 17 -2.26 3.57 3.67
C LEU A 17 -3.52 4.25 3.13
N LEU A 18 -3.79 4.12 1.82
CA LEU A 18 -5.03 4.62 1.21
C LEU A 18 -6.26 4.07 1.95
N ASN A 19 -6.33 2.76 2.17
CA ASN A 19 -7.43 2.15 2.91
C ASN A 19 -7.50 2.62 4.36
N GLN A 20 -6.38 2.87 5.03
CA GLN A 20 -6.34 3.32 6.41
C GLN A 20 -6.98 4.70 6.53
N HIS A 21 -6.48 5.70 5.79
CA HIS A 21 -7.04 7.06 5.83
C HIS A 21 -8.51 7.07 5.38
N PHE A 22 -8.85 6.34 4.32
CA PHE A 22 -10.23 6.23 3.86
C PHE A 22 -11.14 5.64 4.95
N LEU A 23 -10.73 4.53 5.60
CA LEU A 23 -11.52 3.91 6.65
C LEU A 23 -11.62 4.78 7.90
N GLU A 24 -10.58 5.55 8.23
CA GLU A 24 -10.62 6.53 9.31
C GLU A 24 -11.63 7.64 9.03
N GLY A 25 -11.64 8.20 7.82
CA GLY A 25 -12.64 9.19 7.40
C GLY A 25 -14.06 8.61 7.34
N TRP A 26 -14.23 7.42 6.74
CA TRP A 26 -15.52 6.75 6.68
C TRP A 26 -16.09 6.45 8.07
N LYS A 27 -15.27 6.01 9.03
CA LYS A 27 -15.70 5.77 10.42
C LYS A 27 -16.22 7.02 11.13
N ARG A 28 -15.72 8.21 10.75
CA ARG A 28 -16.20 9.50 11.27
C ARG A 28 -17.52 9.89 10.60
N PHE A 29 -17.66 9.59 9.31
CA PHE A 29 -18.86 9.87 8.53
C PHE A 29 -20.05 8.97 8.94
N ASP A 30 -19.81 7.67 9.14
CA ASP A 30 -20.84 6.70 9.56
C ASP A 30 -20.40 5.88 10.79
N PRO A 31 -20.64 6.41 12.00
CA PRO A 31 -20.29 5.75 13.26
C PRO A 31 -21.05 4.46 13.54
N GLU A 32 -22.20 4.23 12.92
CA GLU A 32 -23.01 3.03 13.09
C GLU A 32 -22.62 1.95 12.08
N GLY A 33 -22.48 2.32 10.80
CA GLY A 33 -22.01 1.43 9.75
C GLY A 33 -20.64 0.82 10.04
N ARG A 34 -19.74 1.53 10.75
CA ARG A 34 -18.44 0.99 11.16
C ARG A 34 -18.54 -0.23 12.09
N LYS A 35 -19.64 -0.39 12.83
CA LYS A 35 -19.88 -1.51 13.75
C LYS A 35 -20.23 -2.79 12.98
N ASN A 36 -20.75 -2.66 11.74
CA ASN A 36 -21.05 -3.78 10.88
C ASN A 36 -19.76 -4.36 10.26
N ARG A 37 -19.33 -5.53 10.78
CA ARG A 37 -18.12 -6.22 10.30
C ARG A 37 -18.17 -6.60 8.82
N GLY A 38 -19.36 -6.94 8.30
CA GLY A 38 -19.56 -7.25 6.89
C GLY A 38 -19.32 -6.02 6.01
N LEU A 39 -19.93 -4.90 6.37
CA LEU A 39 -19.77 -3.62 5.66
C LEU A 39 -18.32 -3.11 5.72
N LEU A 40 -17.66 -3.19 6.89
CA LEU A 40 -16.26 -2.85 7.05
C LEU A 40 -15.35 -3.66 6.09
N SER A 41 -15.64 -4.95 5.91
CA SER A 41 -14.93 -5.79 4.94
C SER A 41 -15.14 -5.32 3.50
N LEU A 42 -16.38 -4.98 3.14
CA LEU A 42 -16.72 -4.48 1.80
C LEU A 42 -16.03 -3.14 1.50
N MET A 43 -16.08 -2.17 2.42
CA MET A 43 -15.46 -0.85 2.28
C MET A 43 -13.93 -0.93 2.10
N ARG A 44 -13.29 -1.88 2.78
CA ARG A 44 -11.83 -2.08 2.70
C ARG A 44 -11.38 -2.67 1.36
N ARG A 45 -12.12 -3.62 0.81
CA ARG A 45 -11.68 -4.41 -0.36
C ARG A 45 -11.70 -3.58 -1.64
N HIS A 46 -10.92 -4.03 -2.62
CA HIS A 46 -10.96 -3.46 -3.96
C HIS A 46 -12.17 -3.99 -4.75
N ARG A 47 -12.75 -3.16 -5.63
CA ARG A 47 -13.95 -3.54 -6.40
C ARG A 47 -13.77 -4.80 -7.25
N TRP A 48 -12.57 -5.01 -7.80
CA TRP A 48 -12.20 -6.22 -8.56
C TRP A 48 -11.99 -7.47 -7.70
N LYS A 49 -12.10 -7.36 -6.37
CA LYS A 49 -12.09 -8.49 -5.45
C LYS A 49 -13.47 -8.79 -4.86
N LEU A 50 -14.50 -8.00 -5.16
CA LEU A 50 -15.87 -8.23 -4.68
C LEU A 50 -16.64 -9.13 -5.66
N SER A 51 -17.44 -10.07 -5.13
CA SER A 51 -18.42 -10.80 -5.94
C SER A 51 -19.58 -9.90 -6.37
N GLU A 52 -20.39 -10.35 -7.32
CA GLU A 52 -21.56 -9.59 -7.78
C GLU A 52 -22.58 -9.34 -6.66
N GLU A 53 -22.93 -10.34 -5.82
CA GLU A 53 -23.75 -10.09 -4.62
C GLU A 53 -23.14 -9.02 -3.71
N GLN A 54 -21.82 -9.08 -3.48
CA GLN A 54 -21.13 -8.14 -2.59
C GLN A 54 -21.17 -6.71 -3.14
N ARG A 55 -21.04 -6.56 -4.47
CA ARG A 55 -21.18 -5.26 -5.14
C ARG A 55 -22.60 -4.72 -5.03
N LYS A 56 -23.62 -5.55 -5.27
CA LYS A 56 -25.03 -5.14 -5.14
C LYS A 56 -25.36 -4.68 -3.72
N ARG A 57 -24.95 -5.45 -2.71
CA ARG A 57 -25.14 -5.09 -1.29
C ARG A 57 -24.46 -3.78 -0.93
N LEU A 58 -23.21 -3.59 -1.40
CA LEU A 58 -22.48 -2.35 -1.16
C LEU A 58 -23.13 -1.16 -1.88
N ALA A 59 -23.61 -1.36 -3.11
CA ALA A 59 -24.27 -0.30 -3.88
C ALA A 59 -25.56 0.19 -3.22
N VAL A 60 -26.35 -0.70 -2.59
CA VAL A 60 -27.54 -0.28 -1.82
C VAL A 60 -27.15 0.68 -0.69
N TYR A 61 -26.09 0.36 0.05
CA TYR A 61 -25.59 1.20 1.13
C TYR A 61 -25.03 2.55 0.63
N LEU A 62 -24.26 2.52 -0.47
CA LEU A 62 -23.64 3.72 -1.03
C LEU A 62 -24.68 4.66 -1.66
N LYS A 63 -25.71 4.15 -2.34
CA LYS A 63 -26.79 4.96 -2.92
C LYS A 63 -27.57 5.76 -1.87
N ALA A 64 -27.68 5.23 -0.65
CA ALA A 64 -28.28 5.96 0.46
C ALA A 64 -27.40 7.12 0.97
N ASN A 65 -26.12 7.17 0.58
CA ASN A 65 -25.13 8.15 1.01
C ASN A 65 -24.30 8.66 -0.18
N PRO A 66 -24.83 9.58 -1.02
CA PRO A 66 -24.18 10.00 -2.27
C PRO A 66 -22.76 10.58 -2.10
N VAL A 67 -22.52 11.31 -1.01
CA VAL A 67 -21.17 11.83 -0.67
C VAL A 67 -20.20 10.68 -0.44
N LEU A 68 -20.62 9.65 0.29
CA LEU A 68 -19.81 8.48 0.57
C LEU A 68 -19.59 7.63 -0.69
N GLU A 69 -20.59 7.55 -1.57
CA GLU A 69 -20.45 6.89 -2.88
C GLU A 69 -19.36 7.55 -3.73
N ALA A 70 -19.34 8.89 -3.79
CA ALA A 70 -18.30 9.64 -4.49
C ALA A 70 -16.91 9.37 -3.89
N LEU A 71 -16.78 9.44 -2.56
CA LEU A 71 -15.52 9.17 -1.86
C LEU A 71 -15.04 7.72 -2.06
N TYR A 72 -15.96 6.75 -2.00
CA TYR A 72 -15.64 5.34 -2.24
C TYR A 72 -15.15 5.13 -3.67
N THR A 73 -15.82 5.76 -4.66
CA THR A 73 -15.44 5.67 -6.07
C THR A 73 -14.05 6.26 -6.30
N ALA A 74 -13.79 7.48 -5.80
CA ALA A 74 -12.47 8.11 -5.86
C ALA A 74 -11.39 7.23 -5.21
N LYS A 75 -11.69 6.61 -4.07
CA LYS A 75 -10.78 5.65 -3.41
C LYS A 75 -10.50 4.42 -4.28
N GLN A 76 -11.50 3.88 -4.97
CA GLN A 76 -11.30 2.71 -5.84
C GLN A 76 -10.48 3.05 -7.08
N ASP A 77 -10.68 4.24 -7.66
CA ASP A 77 -9.91 4.71 -8.82
C ASP A 77 -8.47 5.03 -8.42
N MET A 78 -8.26 5.69 -7.28
CA MET A 78 -6.92 5.89 -6.71
C MET A 78 -6.21 4.55 -6.47
N ALA A 79 -6.92 3.57 -5.90
CA ALA A 79 -6.35 2.23 -5.71
C ALA A 79 -5.93 1.58 -7.02
N LEU A 80 -6.72 1.74 -8.09
CA LEU A 80 -6.39 1.22 -9.41
C LEU A 80 -5.09 1.86 -9.94
N LEU A 81 -4.96 3.18 -9.84
CA LEU A 81 -3.75 3.91 -10.23
C LEU A 81 -2.51 3.44 -9.45
N LEU A 82 -2.62 3.34 -8.11
CA LEU A 82 -1.50 2.94 -7.25
C LEU A 82 -1.03 1.50 -7.46
N THR A 83 -1.86 0.65 -8.09
CA THR A 83 -1.54 -0.76 -8.38
C THR A 83 -0.88 -0.97 -9.74
N GLN A 84 -0.79 0.06 -10.59
CA GLN A 84 -0.08 -0.01 -11.87
C GLN A 84 1.42 -0.27 -11.67
N LYS A 85 2.03 -1.02 -12.60
CA LYS A 85 3.43 -1.46 -12.52
C LYS A 85 4.05 -1.55 -13.91
N SER A 86 5.37 -1.47 -13.96
CA SER A 86 6.17 -1.63 -15.18
C SER A 86 5.74 -0.69 -16.29
N LEU A 87 5.37 0.55 -15.94
CA LEU A 87 5.02 1.58 -16.90
C LEU A 87 6.28 2.20 -17.49
N ASN A 88 6.26 2.45 -18.79
CA ASN A 88 7.22 3.35 -19.41
C ASN A 88 6.87 4.81 -19.10
N ALA A 89 7.78 5.74 -19.38
CA ALA A 89 7.60 7.16 -19.06
C ALA A 89 6.32 7.74 -19.72
N LYS A 90 6.05 7.39 -20.99
CA LYS A 90 4.87 7.84 -21.73
C LYS A 90 3.54 7.38 -21.09
N LYS A 91 3.45 6.12 -20.68
CA LYS A 91 2.25 5.60 -20.00
C LYS A 91 2.11 6.18 -18.60
N ALA A 92 3.22 6.36 -17.88
CA ALA A 92 3.19 6.98 -16.56
C ALA A 92 2.70 8.44 -16.65
N SER A 93 3.18 9.22 -17.62
CA SER A 93 2.76 10.62 -17.80
C SER A 93 1.28 10.75 -18.13
N GLN A 94 0.69 9.77 -18.82
CA GLN A 94 -0.75 9.72 -19.09
C GLN A 94 -1.61 9.51 -17.83
N LEU A 95 -1.06 8.90 -16.78
CA LEU A 95 -1.79 8.65 -15.52
C LEU A 95 -1.63 9.78 -14.49
N ILE A 96 -0.64 10.67 -14.66
CA ILE A 96 -0.39 11.77 -13.73
C ILE A 96 -1.60 12.71 -13.61
N PRO A 97 -2.27 13.14 -14.70
CA PRO A 97 -3.44 14.02 -14.59
C PRO A 97 -4.57 13.41 -13.75
N ASP A 98 -4.86 12.12 -13.93
CA ASP A 98 -5.86 11.42 -13.13
C ASP A 98 -5.45 11.29 -11.66
N LEU A 99 -4.17 11.04 -11.39
CA LEU A 99 -3.63 10.99 -10.04
C LEU A 99 -3.82 12.34 -9.33
N LEU A 100 -3.44 13.44 -9.98
CA LEU A 100 -3.56 14.80 -9.44
C LEU A 100 -5.03 15.19 -9.24
N ARG A 101 -5.88 14.93 -10.22
CA ARG A 101 -7.33 15.18 -10.11
C ARG A 101 -7.94 14.47 -8.90
N LEU A 102 -7.57 13.22 -8.63
CA LEU A 102 -8.06 12.49 -7.46
C LEU A 102 -7.48 13.05 -6.15
N ILE A 103 -6.23 13.51 -6.14
CA ILE A 103 -5.64 14.19 -4.98
C ILE A 103 -6.42 15.47 -4.68
N ASP A 104 -6.74 16.27 -5.69
CA ASP A 104 -7.53 17.50 -5.54
C ASP A 104 -8.95 17.19 -5.01
N GLN A 105 -9.58 16.13 -5.52
CA GLN A 105 -10.87 15.65 -4.98
C GLN A 105 -10.78 15.27 -3.50
N PHE A 106 -9.70 14.60 -3.07
CA PHE A 106 -9.50 14.29 -1.67
C PHE A 106 -9.20 15.54 -0.82
N ALA A 107 -8.44 16.50 -1.36
CA ALA A 107 -8.10 17.75 -0.69
C ALA A 107 -9.36 18.61 -0.43
N ALA A 108 -10.32 18.59 -1.36
CA ALA A 108 -11.61 19.24 -1.26
C ALA A 108 -12.64 18.46 -0.41
N SER A 109 -12.24 17.38 0.25
CA SER A 109 -13.13 16.50 1.01
C SER A 109 -12.69 16.35 2.48
N PRO A 110 -13.50 15.68 3.33
CA PRO A 110 -13.07 15.31 4.68
C PRO A 110 -11.80 14.42 4.74
N LEU A 111 -11.30 13.94 3.59
CA LEU A 111 -10.07 13.17 3.46
C LEU A 111 -8.84 14.03 3.10
N LYS A 112 -8.81 15.32 3.46
CA LYS A 112 -7.66 16.20 3.19
C LYS A 112 -6.30 15.62 3.64
N SER A 113 -6.25 14.96 4.80
CA SER A 113 -5.01 14.32 5.28
C SER A 113 -4.50 13.19 4.37
N LEU A 114 -5.40 12.50 3.68
CA LEU A 114 -5.03 11.54 2.63
C LEU A 114 -4.42 12.26 1.43
N ALA A 115 -4.97 13.40 1.03
CA ALA A 115 -4.43 14.20 -0.07
C ALA A 115 -3.02 14.72 0.25
N ASP A 116 -2.81 15.25 1.45
CA ASP A 116 -1.50 15.72 1.93
C ASP A 116 -0.47 14.58 1.88
N THR A 117 -0.88 13.40 2.36
CA THR A 117 -0.03 12.21 2.31
C THR A 117 0.25 11.78 0.88
N LEU A 118 -0.76 11.67 0.00
CA LEU A 118 -0.53 11.27 -1.39
C LEU A 118 0.39 12.26 -2.13
N THR A 119 0.26 13.56 -1.83
CA THR A 119 1.10 14.63 -2.37
C THR A 119 2.55 14.44 -1.96
N SER A 120 2.83 14.19 -0.67
CA SER A 120 4.20 13.94 -0.19
C SER A 120 4.81 12.66 -0.74
N TRP A 121 4.00 11.76 -1.31
CA TRP A 121 4.43 10.49 -1.88
C TRP A 121 4.41 10.45 -3.42
N LEU A 122 4.19 11.59 -4.11
CA LEU A 122 4.11 11.65 -5.58
C LEU A 122 5.35 11.08 -6.28
N GLU A 123 6.55 11.54 -5.91
CA GLU A 123 7.79 11.06 -6.52
C GLU A 123 8.01 9.55 -6.28
N PRO A 124 7.86 9.02 -5.04
CA PRO A 124 7.81 7.58 -4.82
C PRO A 124 6.80 6.87 -5.71
N VAL A 125 5.56 7.38 -5.84
CA VAL A 125 4.50 6.75 -6.66
C VAL A 125 4.93 6.64 -8.12
N ALA A 126 5.43 7.73 -8.71
CA ALA A 126 5.93 7.75 -10.08
C ALA A 126 7.10 6.77 -10.28
N ARG A 127 8.06 6.76 -9.35
CA ARG A 127 9.19 5.81 -9.36
C ARG A 127 8.71 4.36 -9.32
N MET A 128 7.71 4.09 -8.50
CA MET A 128 7.17 2.75 -8.32
C MET A 128 6.30 2.27 -9.48
N TRP A 129 5.71 3.17 -10.28
CA TRP A 129 5.10 2.78 -11.55
C TRP A 129 6.13 2.24 -12.53
N ARG A 130 7.33 2.83 -12.55
CA ARG A 130 8.43 2.43 -13.44
C ARG A 130 9.12 1.15 -12.99
N PHE A 131 9.35 0.99 -11.68
CA PHE A 131 10.09 -0.16 -11.14
C PHE A 131 9.20 -1.22 -10.51
N SER A 132 9.39 -2.48 -10.91
CA SER A 132 8.64 -3.64 -10.39
C SER A 132 9.29 -4.33 -9.19
N ARG A 133 10.39 -3.79 -8.64
CA ARG A 133 11.15 -4.39 -7.53
C ARG A 133 10.29 -4.46 -6.25
N ASN A 134 10.42 -5.55 -5.48
CA ASN A 134 9.82 -5.68 -4.15
C ASN A 134 10.81 -5.26 -3.08
N ASN A 135 10.28 -4.88 -1.92
CA ASN A 135 11.04 -4.78 -0.68
C ASN A 135 11.45 -6.16 -0.12
N GLY A 136 11.22 -7.27 -0.84
CA GLY A 136 11.45 -8.63 -0.32
C GLY A 136 12.90 -8.89 0.04
N ILE A 137 13.85 -8.31 -0.72
CA ILE A 137 15.27 -8.37 -0.39
C ILE A 137 15.55 -7.61 0.91
N THR A 138 15.03 -6.38 1.04
CA THR A 138 15.16 -5.55 2.24
C THR A 138 14.51 -6.20 3.46
N GLU A 139 13.30 -6.73 3.33
CA GLU A 139 12.59 -7.50 4.37
C GLU A 139 13.37 -8.75 4.77
N GLY A 140 13.98 -9.45 3.80
CA GLY A 140 14.86 -10.59 4.05
C GLY A 140 16.09 -10.19 4.85
N PHE A 141 16.73 -9.07 4.51
CA PHE A 141 17.84 -8.51 5.30
C PHE A 141 17.40 -8.14 6.72
N HIS A 142 16.28 -7.45 6.89
CA HIS A 142 15.74 -7.12 8.23
C HIS A 142 15.46 -8.38 9.05
N THR A 143 14.83 -9.39 8.45
CA THR A 143 14.54 -10.66 9.13
C THR A 143 15.83 -11.36 9.58
N LYS A 144 16.86 -11.35 8.72
CA LYS A 144 18.17 -11.90 9.05
C LYS A 144 18.87 -11.10 10.16
N MET A 145 18.82 -9.77 10.11
CA MET A 145 19.33 -8.90 11.16
C MET A 145 18.64 -9.16 12.51
N GLU A 146 17.31 -9.31 12.54
CA GLU A 146 16.56 -9.66 13.75
C GLU A 146 16.96 -11.04 14.28
N MET A 147 17.11 -12.03 13.40
CA MET A 147 17.58 -13.37 13.79
C MET A 147 18.97 -13.31 14.45
N ILE A 148 19.89 -12.51 13.89
CA ILE A 148 21.24 -12.32 14.45
C ILE A 148 21.15 -11.73 15.86
N SER A 149 20.32 -10.71 16.05
CA SER A 149 20.07 -10.11 17.37
C SER A 149 19.45 -11.09 18.36
N ARG A 150 18.45 -11.89 17.93
CA ARG A 150 17.81 -12.90 18.79
C ARG A 150 18.79 -13.98 19.24
N ARG A 151 19.62 -14.52 18.33
CA ARG A 151 20.61 -15.56 18.65
C ARG A 151 21.75 -15.06 19.53
N ALA A 152 22.04 -13.76 19.50
CA ALA A 152 23.04 -13.14 20.36
C ALA A 152 22.48 -12.69 21.72
N PHE A 153 21.17 -12.83 21.97
CA PHE A 153 20.47 -12.24 23.13
C PHE A 153 20.65 -10.72 23.24
N GLY A 154 20.67 -10.05 22.08
CA GLY A 154 20.91 -8.61 21.96
C GLY A 154 22.39 -8.25 21.81
N PHE A 155 22.65 -7.00 21.45
CA PHE A 155 24.01 -6.46 21.33
C PHE A 155 24.17 -5.23 22.22
N ARG A 156 25.22 -5.23 23.04
CA ARG A 156 25.59 -4.05 23.83
C ARG A 156 26.47 -3.06 23.05
N ASN A 157 27.12 -3.52 21.99
CA ASN A 157 28.05 -2.74 21.16
C ASN A 157 27.61 -2.78 19.69
N PHE A 158 27.33 -1.61 19.12
CA PHE A 158 26.91 -1.46 17.72
C PHE A 158 27.98 -1.94 16.72
N HIS A 159 29.27 -1.77 17.03
CA HIS A 159 30.36 -2.25 16.19
C HIS A 159 30.32 -3.77 16.02
N ASN A 160 30.10 -4.51 17.10
CA ASN A 160 29.97 -5.97 17.06
C ASN A 160 28.71 -6.41 16.29
N TYR A 161 27.58 -5.72 16.51
CA TYR A 161 26.37 -5.93 15.70
C TYR A 161 26.64 -5.74 14.20
N ARG A 162 27.27 -4.61 13.84
CA ARG A 162 27.63 -4.29 12.45
C ARG A 162 28.53 -5.35 11.83
N LEU A 163 29.55 -5.81 12.53
CA LEU A 163 30.45 -6.87 12.04
C LEU A 163 29.68 -8.17 11.72
N ARG A 164 28.78 -8.59 12.61
CA ARG A 164 27.97 -9.80 12.38
C ARG A 164 26.96 -9.64 11.25
N VAL A 165 26.35 -8.45 11.14
CA VAL A 165 25.46 -8.13 10.01
C VAL A 165 26.24 -8.15 8.70
N LEU A 166 27.43 -7.56 8.63
CA LEU A 166 28.27 -7.61 7.42
C LEU A 166 28.68 -9.04 7.07
N ALA A 167 29.14 -9.82 8.05
CA ALA A 167 29.55 -11.20 7.83
C ALA A 167 28.40 -12.10 7.34
N LEU A 168 27.19 -11.90 7.87
CA LEU A 168 26.06 -12.79 7.60
C LEU A 168 25.17 -12.28 6.48
N CYS A 169 25.00 -10.96 6.30
CA CYS A 169 24.17 -10.37 5.25
C CYS A 169 24.96 -9.92 4.01
N GLY A 170 26.27 -9.64 4.13
CA GLY A 170 27.12 -9.20 3.01
C GLY A 170 27.83 -10.32 2.24
N TRP A 171 27.65 -11.58 2.65
CA TRP A 171 28.39 -12.71 2.08
C TRP A 171 27.83 -13.14 0.71
N ASN A 172 28.57 -12.83 -0.35
CA ASN A 172 28.36 -13.31 -1.73
C ASN A 172 29.36 -14.43 -2.13
N GLY A 173 30.07 -15.02 -1.16
CA GLY A 173 30.98 -16.16 -1.40
C GLY A 173 32.40 -15.80 -1.84
N VAL A 174 32.77 -14.52 -1.92
CA VAL A 174 34.13 -14.11 -2.31
C VAL A 174 34.74 -13.23 -1.21
N ILE A 175 35.84 -13.70 -0.62
CA ILE A 175 36.68 -12.88 0.26
C ILE A 175 37.67 -12.11 -0.63
N ASN A 176 37.34 -10.88 -1.01
CA ASN A 176 38.39 -9.94 -1.40
C ASN A 176 38.99 -9.39 -0.11
N ARG A 177 40.11 -9.97 0.33
CA ARG A 177 41.00 -9.29 1.26
C ARG A 177 41.65 -8.16 0.46
N VAL A 178 41.36 -6.92 0.84
CA VAL A 178 42.27 -5.80 0.53
C VAL A 178 43.27 -5.75 1.67
#